data_AF-A0A530AM41-F1
#
_entry.id   AF-A0A530AM41-F1
#
_cell.length_a   1.000
_cell.length_b   1.000
_cell.length_c   1.000
_cell.angle_alpha   90.00
_cell.angle_beta   90.00
_cell.angle_gamma   90.00
#
_symmetry.space_group_name_H-M   'P 1'
#
loop_
_entity.id
_entity.type
_entity.pdbx_description
1 polymer ?
#
loop_
_entity_poly.entity_id
_entity_poly.type
_entity_poly.pdbx_seq_one_letter_code
_entity_poly.pdbx_strand_id
1 'polypeptide(L)'
;MIIAATGHRPPKLGGYGPAVRKDLLNLAIDYLEAERPTSVISGMALGWDQAFAVAAVVCGVPFTAAVPFKGQHLRWPDESQRRFEWLLSEAATVHIVSDIPGDRAMQKRNEWMVDRADKMCALWDGSWGGTFNCLRYAKKVQRPVDNLWDRWVFRDLL
;
A
#
# COMPACT_ATOMS: atom_id res chain seq x y z
N MET A 1 2.40 15.24 -8.32
CA MET A 1 1.43 14.77 -7.30
C MET A 1 1.97 13.49 -6.67
N ILE A 2 1.91 13.38 -5.35
CA ILE A 2 2.32 12.21 -4.56
C ILE A 2 1.08 11.40 -4.18
N ILE A 3 1.07 10.10 -4.45
CA ILE A 3 -0.04 9.22 -4.03
C ILE A 3 0.45 8.22 -3.00
N ALA A 4 -0.25 8.08 -1.87
CA ALA A 4 0.01 6.99 -0.92
C ALA A 4 -1.02 5.88 -1.02
N ALA A 5 -0.59 4.63 -0.94
CA ALA A 5 -1.49 3.48 -0.95
C ALA A 5 -1.71 2.90 0.44
N THR A 6 -2.95 2.46 0.69
CA THR A 6 -3.31 1.69 1.89
C THR A 6 -4.46 0.74 1.58
N GLY A 7 -4.36 -0.52 1.98
CA GLY A 7 -5.42 -1.46 1.67
C GLY A 7 -5.38 -2.74 2.47
N HIS A 8 -6.25 -3.66 2.08
CA HIS A 8 -6.39 -4.95 2.75
C HIS A 8 -5.17 -5.84 2.58
N ARG A 9 -5.02 -6.75 3.56
CA ARG A 9 -4.07 -7.86 3.50
C ARG A 9 -4.67 -9.03 2.71
N PRO A 10 -3.84 -9.98 2.22
CA PRO A 10 -4.28 -11.03 1.31
C PRO A 10 -5.54 -11.81 1.72
N PRO A 11 -5.79 -12.15 3.01
CA PRO A 11 -7.02 -12.84 3.39
C PRO A 11 -8.33 -12.12 3.01
N LYS A 12 -8.32 -10.79 2.96
CA LYS A 12 -9.48 -9.98 2.53
C LYS A 12 -9.51 -9.68 1.03
N LEU A 13 -8.50 -10.15 0.30
CA LEU A 13 -8.32 -9.95 -1.13
C LEU A 13 -8.39 -11.29 -1.89
N GLY A 14 -8.99 -12.34 -1.32
CA GLY A 14 -9.08 -13.65 -1.98
C GLY A 14 -7.85 -14.55 -1.79
N GLY A 15 -6.91 -14.19 -0.92
CA GLY A 15 -5.80 -15.04 -0.49
C GLY A 15 -4.43 -14.67 -1.06
N TYR A 16 -3.45 -15.57 -0.89
CA TYR A 16 -2.04 -15.34 -1.24
C TYR A 16 -1.64 -15.82 -2.64
N GLY A 17 -2.62 -16.34 -3.41
CA GLY A 17 -2.38 -17.03 -4.67
C GLY A 17 -1.85 -16.11 -5.79
N PRO A 18 -1.13 -16.67 -6.80
CA PRO A 18 -0.59 -15.89 -7.91
C PRO A 18 -1.64 -15.08 -8.69
N ALA A 19 -2.84 -15.62 -8.90
CA ALA A 19 -3.93 -14.94 -9.59
C ALA A 19 -4.34 -13.64 -8.88
N VAL A 20 -4.60 -13.71 -7.57
CA VAL A 20 -4.90 -12.52 -6.75
C VAL A 20 -3.77 -11.49 -6.84
N ARG A 21 -2.52 -11.92 -6.80
CA ARG A 21 -1.36 -11.01 -6.87
C ARG A 21 -1.26 -10.33 -8.23
N LYS A 22 -1.60 -11.04 -9.32
CA LYS A 22 -1.67 -10.49 -10.67
C LYS A 22 -2.80 -9.47 -10.79
N ASP A 23 -3.99 -9.78 -10.27
CA ASP A 23 -5.14 -8.88 -10.33
C ASP A 23 -4.89 -7.58 -9.54
N LEU A 24 -4.29 -7.68 -8.36
CA LEU A 24 -3.90 -6.51 -7.56
C LEU A 24 -2.86 -5.65 -8.29
N LEU A 25 -1.90 -6.29 -8.96
CA LEU A 25 -0.88 -5.59 -9.74
C LEU A 25 -1.51 -4.85 -10.93
N ASN A 26 -2.37 -5.53 -11.70
CA ASN A 26 -3.07 -4.91 -12.83
C ASN A 26 -3.90 -3.71 -12.39
N LEU A 27 -4.69 -3.86 -11.33
CA LEU A 27 -5.49 -2.75 -10.78
C LEU A 27 -4.62 -1.56 -10.35
N ALA A 28 -3.46 -1.82 -9.75
CA ALA A 28 -2.52 -0.77 -9.36
C ALA A 28 -1.85 -0.11 -10.57
N ILE A 29 -1.44 -0.86 -11.59
CA ILE A 29 -0.88 -0.32 -12.84
C ILE A 29 -1.89 0.58 -13.52
N ASP A 30 -3.12 0.11 -13.73
CA ASP A 30 -4.19 0.89 -14.37
C ASP A 30 -4.41 2.22 -13.66
N TYR A 31 -4.38 2.21 -12.32
CA TYR A 31 -4.53 3.42 -11.52
C TYR A 31 -3.33 4.37 -11.67
N LEU A 32 -2.10 3.86 -11.63
CA LEU A 32 -0.89 4.68 -11.80
C LEU A 32 -0.76 5.27 -13.21
N GLU A 33 -1.14 4.53 -14.25
CA GLU A 33 -1.11 5.00 -15.63
C GLU A 33 -2.15 6.11 -15.89
N ALA A 34 -3.31 6.01 -15.25
CA ALA A 34 -4.36 7.02 -15.32
C ALA A 34 -3.98 8.31 -14.57
N GLU A 35 -3.42 8.18 -13.35
CA GLU A 35 -3.11 9.31 -12.47
C GLU A 35 -1.76 9.97 -12.75
N ARG A 36 -0.81 9.24 -13.34
CA ARG A 36 0.55 9.68 -13.66
C ARG A 36 1.23 10.46 -12.52
N PRO A 37 1.30 9.91 -11.29
CA PRO A 37 1.90 10.60 -10.17
C PRO A 37 3.41 10.80 -10.38
N THR A 38 3.95 11.84 -9.76
CA THR A 38 5.40 12.12 -9.78
C THR A 38 6.18 11.18 -8.87
N SER A 39 5.53 10.68 -7.82
CA SER A 39 6.06 9.64 -6.93
C SER A 39 4.91 9.01 -6.14
N VAL A 40 5.17 7.86 -5.51
CA VAL A 40 4.21 7.21 -4.62
C VAL A 40 4.80 6.84 -3.27
N ILE A 41 3.93 6.59 -2.30
CA ILE A 41 4.29 6.10 -0.97
C ILE A 41 3.58 4.78 -0.74
N SER A 42 4.35 3.72 -0.48
CA SER A 42 3.80 2.43 -0.06
C SER A 42 4.05 2.22 1.43
N GLY A 43 3.04 1.71 2.10
CA GLY A 43 3.14 1.27 3.48
C GLY A 43 3.77 -0.10 3.70
N MET A 44 4.13 -0.78 2.61
CA MET A 44 4.86 -2.04 2.56
C MET A 44 4.22 -3.23 3.31
N ALA A 45 2.96 -3.11 3.73
CA ALA A 45 2.20 -4.24 4.26
C ALA A 45 1.86 -5.25 3.16
N LEU A 46 1.70 -6.53 3.52
CA LEU A 46 1.23 -7.55 2.59
C LEU A 46 -0.10 -7.15 1.95
N GLY A 47 -0.31 -7.53 0.68
CA GLY A 47 -1.53 -7.22 -0.06
C GLY A 47 -1.38 -5.94 -0.88
N TRP A 48 -2.34 -5.03 -0.75
CA TRP A 48 -2.43 -3.84 -1.60
C TRP A 48 -1.18 -2.95 -1.56
N ASP A 49 -0.65 -2.66 -0.37
CA ASP A 49 0.53 -1.78 -0.24
C ASP A 49 1.73 -2.32 -1.07
N GLN A 50 1.99 -3.63 -1.02
CA GLN A 50 3.04 -4.26 -1.82
C GLN A 50 2.69 -4.31 -3.31
N ALA A 51 1.44 -4.58 -3.69
CA ALA A 51 1.04 -4.58 -5.10
C ALA A 51 1.23 -3.19 -5.74
N PHE A 52 0.90 -2.14 -5.00
CA PHE A 52 1.10 -0.76 -5.42
C PHE A 52 2.58 -0.39 -5.56
N ALA A 53 3.44 -0.89 -4.68
CA ALA A 53 4.88 -0.70 -4.78
C ALA A 53 5.46 -1.45 -6.00
N VAL A 54 5.02 -2.68 -6.26
CA VAL A 54 5.40 -3.43 -7.47
C VAL A 54 4.97 -2.68 -8.72
N ALA A 55 3.74 -2.16 -8.75
CA ALA A 55 3.23 -1.37 -9.86
C ALA A 55 4.07 -0.11 -10.11
N ALA A 56 4.51 0.58 -9.05
CA ALA A 56 5.39 1.73 -9.17
C ALA A 56 6.71 1.38 -9.88
N VAL A 57 7.33 0.24 -9.52
CA VAL A 57 8.53 -0.27 -10.20
C VAL A 57 8.24 -0.53 -11.68
N VAL A 58 7.15 -1.24 -11.98
CA VAL A 58 6.75 -1.59 -13.36
C VAL A 58 6.49 -0.35 -14.22
N CYS A 59 5.82 0.65 -13.67
CA CYS A 59 5.49 1.90 -14.36
C CYS A 59 6.66 2.91 -14.38
N GLY A 60 7.81 2.61 -13.77
CA GLY A 60 8.93 3.54 -13.67
C GLY A 60 8.63 4.77 -12.80
N VAL A 61 7.69 4.66 -11.85
CA VAL A 61 7.33 5.73 -10.91
C VAL A 61 8.15 5.56 -9.63
N PRO A 62 8.93 6.56 -9.19
CA PRO A 62 9.71 6.44 -7.96
C PRO A 62 8.79 6.29 -6.75
N PHE A 63 9.13 5.38 -5.83
CA PHE A 63 8.35 5.18 -4.62
C PHE A 63 9.17 5.27 -3.34
N THR A 64 8.51 5.72 -2.28
CA THR A 64 9.01 5.65 -0.90
C THR A 64 8.38 4.47 -0.17
N ALA A 65 9.23 3.61 0.40
CA ALA A 65 8.83 2.54 1.30
C ALA A 65 8.71 3.08 2.73
N ALA A 66 7.49 3.34 3.18
CA ALA A 66 7.17 3.72 4.55
C ALA A 66 7.04 2.48 5.43
N VAL A 67 8.13 2.14 6.13
CA VAL A 67 8.25 0.97 7.00
C VAL A 67 7.92 1.38 8.44
N PRO A 68 6.94 0.75 9.12
CA PRO A 68 6.56 1.14 10.47
C PRO A 68 7.70 0.94 11.48
N PHE A 69 8.44 -0.16 11.36
CA PHE A 69 9.60 -0.48 12.20
C PHE A 69 10.51 -1.51 11.51
N LYS A 70 11.78 -1.55 11.92
CA LYS A 70 12.76 -2.53 11.41
C LYS A 70 12.30 -3.96 11.72
N GLY A 71 12.32 -4.83 10.70
CA GLY A 71 11.96 -6.24 10.86
C GLY A 71 10.46 -6.54 10.82
N GLN A 72 9.60 -5.64 10.32
CA GLN A 72 8.16 -5.90 10.19
C GLN A 72 7.81 -7.20 9.44
N HIS A 73 8.69 -7.62 8.52
CA HIS A 73 8.50 -8.76 7.64
C HIS A 73 8.96 -10.09 8.23
N LEU A 74 9.72 -10.10 9.34
CA LEU A 74 10.44 -11.28 9.84
C LEU A 74 9.56 -12.46 10.25
N ARG A 75 8.24 -12.24 10.40
CA ARG A 75 7.27 -13.30 10.73
C ARG A 75 6.43 -13.76 9.55
N TRP A 76 6.69 -13.23 8.35
CA TRP A 76 5.97 -13.62 7.14
C TRP A 76 6.62 -14.85 6.49
N PRO A 77 5.92 -15.58 5.60
CA PRO A 77 6.54 -16.65 4.83
C PRO A 77 7.73 -16.15 3.97
N ASP A 78 8.71 -17.02 3.71
CA ASP A 78 9.97 -16.67 3.03
C ASP A 78 9.77 -15.95 1.68
N GLU A 79 8.79 -16.37 0.88
CA GLU A 79 8.46 -15.68 -0.38
C GLU A 79 8.06 -14.21 -0.14
N SER A 80 7.31 -13.95 0.93
CA SER A 80 6.88 -12.60 1.31
C SER A 80 8.03 -11.77 1.87
N GLN A 81 8.97 -12.39 2.57
CA GLN A 81 10.18 -11.72 3.05
C GLN A 81 11.09 -11.32 1.88
N ARG A 82 11.37 -12.24 0.95
CA ARG A 82 12.18 -11.94 -0.25
C ARG A 82 11.56 -10.84 -1.10
N ARG A 83 10.24 -10.85 -1.28
CA ARG A 83 9.53 -9.77 -1.99
C ARG A 83 9.66 -8.44 -1.27
N PHE A 84 9.55 -8.42 0.05
CA PHE A 84 9.71 -7.22 0.84
C PHE A 84 11.11 -6.63 0.70
N GLU A 85 12.15 -7.47 0.80
CA GLU A 85 13.54 -7.06 0.63
C GLU A 85 13.83 -6.54 -0.77
N TRP A 86 13.32 -7.21 -1.81
CA TRP A 86 13.40 -6.72 -3.19
C TRP A 86 12.73 -5.35 -3.33
N LEU A 87 11.53 -5.15 -2.79
CA LEU A 87 10.91 -3.83 -2.82
C LEU A 87 11.72 -2.76 -2.06
N LEU A 88 12.43 -3.13 -0.98
CA LEU A 88 13.33 -2.18 -0.34
C LEU A 88 14.54 -1.80 -1.22
N SER A 89 15.05 -2.72 -2.05
CA SER A 89 16.15 -2.42 -2.97
C SER A 89 15.72 -1.56 -4.16
N GLU A 90 14.46 -1.67 -4.59
CA GLU A 90 13.90 -0.85 -5.68
C GLU A 90 13.39 0.53 -5.21
N ALA A 91 13.22 0.72 -3.90
CA ALA A 91 12.66 1.96 -3.36
C ALA A 91 13.62 3.13 -3.57
N ALA A 92 13.10 4.25 -4.09
CA ALA A 92 13.85 5.49 -4.17
C ALA A 92 14.22 6.04 -2.78
N THR A 93 13.41 5.72 -1.77
CA THR A 93 13.66 6.04 -0.37
C THR A 93 13.03 5.00 0.53
N VAL A 94 13.74 4.59 1.59
CA VAL A 94 13.18 3.78 2.68
C VAL A 94 13.09 4.65 3.93
N HIS A 95 11.89 4.80 4.47
CA HIS A 95 11.65 5.56 5.69
C HIS A 95 11.16 4.64 6.80
N ILE A 96 11.96 4.48 7.85
CA ILE A 96 11.57 3.74 9.07
C ILE A 96 10.95 4.74 10.06
N VAL A 97 9.69 4.53 10.40
CA VAL A 97 8.87 5.51 11.14
C VAL A 97 9.09 5.43 12.67
N SER A 98 9.46 4.26 13.17
CA SER A 98 9.61 4.01 14.61
C SER A 98 10.67 2.95 14.88
N ASP A 99 11.51 3.20 15.89
CA ASP A 99 12.45 2.20 16.41
C ASP A 99 11.74 1.13 17.27
N ILE A 100 10.52 1.42 17.74
CA ILE A 100 9.74 0.53 18.60
C ILE A 100 8.70 -0.20 17.75
N PRO A 101 8.70 -1.55 17.72
CA PRO A 101 7.67 -2.35 17.06
C PRO A 101 6.27 -2.22 17.69
N GLY A 102 5.23 -2.51 16.90
CA GLY A 102 3.86 -2.66 17.38
C GLY A 102 2.84 -1.76 16.70
N ASP A 103 1.59 -1.81 17.19
CA ASP A 103 0.45 -1.14 16.56
C ASP A 103 0.61 0.38 16.52
N ARG A 104 1.28 0.96 17.52
CA ARG A 104 1.58 2.39 17.54
C ARG A 104 2.48 2.80 16.37
N ALA A 105 3.44 1.96 16.00
CA ALA A 105 4.31 2.21 14.86
C ALA A 105 3.56 2.05 13.53
N MET A 106 2.65 1.08 13.45
CA MET A 106 1.75 0.92 12.30
C MET A 106 0.88 2.17 12.08
N GLN A 107 0.31 2.71 13.16
CA GLN A 107 -0.51 3.91 13.08
C GLN A 107 0.31 5.18 12.78
N LYS A 108 1.47 5.36 13.42
CA LYS A 108 2.41 6.45 13.08
C LYS A 108 2.80 6.41 11.60
N ARG A 109 3.00 5.21 11.04
CA ARG A 109 3.28 5.04 9.62
C ARG A 109 2.10 5.50 8.76
N ASN A 110 0.87 5.13 9.12
CA ASN A 110 -0.32 5.61 8.42
C ASN A 110 -0.40 7.13 8.40
N GLU A 111 -0.22 7.78 9.55
CA GLU A 111 -0.24 9.24 9.67
C GLU A 111 0.88 9.89 8.83
N TRP A 112 2.09 9.35 8.91
CA TRP A 112 3.23 9.83 8.13
C TRP A 112 2.99 9.80 6.63
N MET A 113 2.37 8.72 6.11
CA MET A 113 2.02 8.60 4.70
C MET A 113 0.95 9.64 4.30
N VAL A 114 -0.11 9.76 5.08
CA VAL A 114 -1.24 10.67 4.81
C VAL A 114 -0.79 12.14 4.81
N ASP A 115 0.10 12.51 5.73
CA ASP A 115 0.61 13.88 5.84
C ASP A 115 1.47 14.29 4.63
N ARG A 116 2.03 13.32 3.89
CA ARG A 116 2.98 13.55 2.78
C ARG A 116 2.44 13.23 1.39
N ALA A 117 1.32 12.51 1.31
CA ALA A 117 0.64 12.29 0.06
C ALA A 117 -0.21 13.49 -0.31
N ASP A 118 -0.46 13.73 -1.59
CA ASP A 118 -1.49 14.64 -2.06
C ASP A 118 -2.87 13.97 -2.05
N LYS A 119 -2.90 12.64 -2.27
CA LYS A 119 -4.10 11.80 -2.34
C LYS A 119 -3.80 10.37 -1.86
N MET A 120 -4.82 9.70 -1.30
CA MET A 120 -4.74 8.27 -0.96
C MET A 120 -5.37 7.40 -2.04
N CYS A 121 -4.71 6.31 -2.39
CA CYS A 121 -5.27 5.22 -3.17
C CYS A 121 -5.59 4.03 -2.25
N ALA A 122 -6.86 3.84 -1.96
CA ALA A 122 -7.34 2.85 -1.02
C ALA A 122 -7.86 1.59 -1.71
N LEU A 123 -7.67 0.44 -1.08
CA LEU A 123 -8.37 -0.79 -1.42
C LEU A 123 -9.07 -1.35 -0.17
N TRP A 124 -10.29 -0.88 0.07
CA TRP A 124 -10.96 -1.04 1.36
C TRP A 124 -12.47 -1.29 1.25
N ASP A 125 -12.92 -2.37 1.87
CA ASP A 125 -14.31 -2.88 1.88
C ASP A 125 -15.28 -2.19 2.86
N GLY A 126 -14.87 -1.14 3.58
CA GLY A 126 -15.70 -0.53 4.62
C GLY A 126 -15.50 -1.09 6.03
N SER A 127 -14.75 -2.18 6.21
CA SER A 127 -14.59 -2.85 7.50
C SER A 127 -13.52 -2.23 8.42
N TRP A 128 -13.64 -2.48 9.72
CA TRP A 128 -12.67 -2.03 10.73
C TRP A 128 -11.29 -2.68 10.55
N GLY A 129 -10.23 -1.92 10.86
CA GLY A 129 -8.84 -2.39 10.80
C GLY A 129 -7.83 -1.28 10.53
N GLY A 130 -6.60 -1.67 10.18
CA GLY A 130 -5.50 -0.73 9.91
C GLY A 130 -5.80 0.25 8.76
N THR A 131 -6.41 -0.24 7.68
CA THR A 131 -6.83 0.59 6.54
C THR A 131 -7.90 1.60 6.95
N PHE A 132 -8.91 1.17 7.73
CA PHE A 132 -9.91 2.09 8.30
C PHE A 132 -9.25 3.18 9.15
N ASN A 133 -8.28 2.84 10.01
CA ASN A 133 -7.58 3.84 10.83
C ASN A 133 -6.81 4.85 9.97
N CYS A 134 -6.16 4.38 8.90
CA CYS A 134 -5.49 5.24 7.93
C CYS A 134 -6.47 6.20 7.25
N LEU A 135 -7.58 5.69 6.71
CA LEU A 135 -8.57 6.49 5.99
C LEU A 135 -9.37 7.42 6.92
N ARG A 136 -9.59 7.01 8.17
CA ARG A 136 -10.16 7.89 9.20
C ARG A 136 -9.26 9.09 9.46
N TYR A 137 -7.95 8.88 9.53
CA TYR A 137 -6.99 9.99 9.68
C TYR A 137 -6.92 10.84 8.41
N ALA A 138 -6.88 10.24 7.22
CA ALA A 138 -6.97 10.95 5.93
C ALA A 138 -8.19 11.88 5.88
N LYS A 139 -9.37 11.38 6.27
CA LYS A 139 -10.59 12.19 6.38
C LYS A 139 -10.45 13.35 7.37
N LYS A 140 -9.83 13.11 8.54
CA LYS A 140 -9.62 14.14 9.56
C LYS A 140 -8.78 15.32 9.04
N VAL A 141 -7.78 15.05 8.21
CA VAL A 141 -6.91 16.08 7.63
C VAL A 141 -7.34 16.50 6.21
N GLN A 142 -8.56 16.12 5.79
CA GLN A 142 -9.15 16.44 4.49
C GLN A 142 -8.30 15.98 3.29
N ARG A 143 -7.58 14.86 3.44
CA ARG A 143 -6.83 14.22 2.36
C ARG A 143 -7.80 13.49 1.43
N PRO A 144 -7.82 13.79 0.11
CA PRO A 144 -8.63 13.04 -0.85
C PRO A 144 -8.31 11.55 -0.85
N VAL A 145 -9.33 10.72 -1.09
CA VAL A 145 -9.23 9.27 -1.11
C VAL A 145 -9.97 8.73 -2.32
N ASP A 146 -9.27 8.00 -3.18
CA ASP A 146 -9.89 7.14 -4.18
C ASP A 146 -9.94 5.73 -3.62
N ASN A 147 -11.15 5.20 -3.37
CA ASN A 147 -11.31 3.83 -2.92
C ASN A 147 -11.64 2.92 -4.11
N LEU A 148 -10.72 2.02 -4.46
CA LEU A 148 -10.83 1.13 -5.61
C LEU A 148 -11.59 -0.18 -5.31
N TRP A 149 -12.26 -0.26 -4.16
CA TRP A 149 -12.94 -1.49 -3.74
C TRP A 149 -13.95 -2.01 -4.76
N ASP A 150 -14.78 -1.14 -5.33
CA ASP A 150 -15.77 -1.53 -6.32
C ASP A 150 -15.10 -2.09 -7.58
N ARG A 151 -14.02 -1.44 -8.05
CA ARG A 151 -13.22 -1.95 -9.17
C ARG A 151 -12.62 -3.32 -8.89
N TRP A 152 -12.27 -3.60 -7.63
CA TRP A 152 -11.72 -4.88 -7.22
C TRP A 152 -12.77 -5.99 -7.15
N VAL A 153 -13.94 -5.75 -6.54
CA VAL A 153 -14.98 -6.77 -6.41
C VAL A 153 -15.68 -7.06 -7.74
N PHE A 154 -15.73 -6.09 -8.65
CA PHE A 154 -16.33 -6.24 -9.98
C PHE A 154 -15.31 -6.41 -11.12
N ARG A 155 -14.05 -6.76 -10.80
CA ARG A 155 -12.95 -6.88 -11.78
C ARG A 155 -13.18 -7.92 -12.88
N ASP A 156 -14.05 -8.90 -12.63
CA ASP A 156 -14.40 -9.96 -13.58
C ASP A 156 -15.61 -9.59 -14.48
N LEU A 157 -16.20 -8.39 -14.28
CA LEU A 157 -17.39 -7.91 -14.99
C LEU A 157 -17.08 -6.75 -15.98
N LEU A 158 -15.81 -6.35 -16.07
CA LEU A 158 -15.30 -5.26 -16.92
C LEU A 158 -14.32 -5.81 -17.95
#